data_AF-A0AAN9QIA9-F1
#
_entry.id   AF-A0AAN9QIA9-F1
#
_cell.length_a   1.000
_cell.length_b   1.000
_cell.length_c   1.000
_cell.angle_alpha   90.00
_cell.angle_beta   90.00
_cell.angle_gamma   90.00
#
_symmetry.space_group_name_H-M   'P 1'
#
loop_
_entity.id
_entity.type
_entity.pdbx_description
1 polymer ?
#
loop_
_entity_poly.entity_id
_entity_poly.type
_entity_poly.pdbx_seq_one_letter_code
_entity_poly.pdbx_strand_id
1 'polypeptide(L)'
;MARKGFILLMFLALVNTFSSVTLAQQPAPIIDVLPLNRSSFPRNFVFGTASASYQYEGAANEGGRKPSMWDEYTHKHPERITDGSNGDVAVDQYHRYKEQNLT
;
A
#
# COMPACT_ATOMS: atom_id res chain seq x y z
N MET A 1 -32.99 -24.90 -55.34
CA MET A 1 -31.92 -25.03 -54.31
C MET A 1 -30.90 -23.88 -54.31
N ALA A 2 -30.66 -23.14 -55.41
CA ALA A 2 -29.61 -22.12 -55.50
C ALA A 2 -29.82 -20.82 -54.68
N ARG A 3 -31.06 -20.41 -54.40
CA ARG A 3 -31.36 -19.13 -53.70
C ARG A 3 -30.97 -19.13 -52.20
N LYS A 4 -31.02 -20.29 -51.54
CA LYS A 4 -30.63 -20.44 -50.12
C LYS A 4 -29.11 -20.42 -49.94
N GLY A 5 -28.36 -21.01 -50.88
CA GLY A 5 -26.89 -20.98 -50.89
C GLY A 5 -26.32 -19.59 -51.14
N PHE A 6 -26.96 -18.79 -52.01
CA PHE A 6 -26.56 -17.41 -52.26
C PHE A 6 -26.73 -16.51 -51.02
N ILE A 7 -27.83 -16.66 -50.28
CA ILE A 7 -28.07 -15.92 -49.03
C ILE A 7 -27.06 -16.34 -47.95
N LEU A 8 -26.73 -17.62 -47.87
CA LEU A 8 -25.73 -18.14 -46.93
C LEU A 8 -24.32 -17.60 -47.25
N LEU A 9 -23.95 -17.53 -48.54
CA LEU A 9 -22.68 -16.97 -48.99
C LEU A 9 -22.59 -15.46 -48.75
N MET A 10 -23.69 -14.72 -48.93
CA MET A 10 -23.76 -13.30 -48.59
C MET A 10 -23.62 -13.05 -47.08
N PHE A 11 -24.22 -13.92 -46.25
CA PHE A 11 -24.05 -13.88 -44.79
C PHE A 11 -22.60 -14.20 -44.39
N LEU A 12 -21.98 -15.21 -45.00
CA LEU A 12 -20.58 -15.59 -44.72
C LEU A 12 -19.59 -14.48 -45.13
N ALA A 13 -19.87 -13.76 -46.22
CA ALA A 13 -19.05 -12.63 -46.67
C ALA A 13 -19.19 -11.41 -45.74
N LEU A 14 -20.38 -11.17 -45.18
CA LEU A 14 -20.65 -10.08 -44.25
C LEU A 14 -19.95 -10.25 -42.90
N VAL A 15 -19.79 -11.50 -42.43
CA VAL A 15 -19.08 -11.80 -41.18
C VAL A 15 -17.56 -11.62 -41.32
N ASN A 16 -17.01 -11.77 -42.53
CA ASN A 16 -15.58 -11.65 -42.80
C ASN A 16 -15.06 -10.22 -42.99
N THR A 17 -15.94 -9.20 -43.02
CA THR A 17 -15.52 -7.79 -43.12
C THR A 17 -15.45 -7.07 -41.77
N PHE A 18 -15.72 -7.77 -40.65
CA PHE A 18 -15.42 -7.29 -39.29
C PHE A 18 -13.92 -7.39 -38.98
N SER A 19 -13.08 -6.83 -39.86
CA SER A 19 -11.67 -6.63 -39.58
C SER A 19 -11.58 -5.57 -38.48
N SER A 20 -11.17 -6.05 -37.30
CA SER A 20 -10.75 -5.33 -36.10
C SER A 20 -10.76 -3.80 -36.24
N VAL A 21 -11.78 -3.18 -35.65
CA VAL A 21 -11.66 -1.78 -35.25
C VAL A 21 -10.59 -1.73 -34.17
N THR A 22 -9.36 -1.39 -34.57
CA THR A 22 -8.31 -1.07 -33.61
C THR A 22 -8.76 0.20 -32.92
N LEU A 23 -9.22 0.09 -31.67
CA LEU A 23 -9.42 1.26 -30.83
C LEU A 23 -8.06 1.96 -30.80
N ALA A 24 -7.97 3.17 -31.34
CA ALA A 24 -6.76 3.96 -31.21
C ALA A 24 -6.51 4.11 -29.71
N GLN A 25 -5.50 3.42 -29.21
CA GLN A 25 -5.05 3.57 -27.83
C GLN A 25 -4.60 5.02 -27.72
N GLN A 26 -5.47 5.88 -27.16
CA GLN A 26 -5.02 7.22 -26.79
C GLN A 26 -3.85 7.01 -25.83
N PRO A 27 -2.68 7.62 -26.07
CA PRO A 27 -1.62 7.61 -25.09
C PRO A 27 -2.23 8.11 -23.78
N ALA A 28 -1.99 7.40 -22.68
CA ALA A 28 -2.41 7.86 -21.37
C ALA A 28 -2.03 9.33 -21.25
N PRO A 29 -2.91 10.21 -20.70
CA PRO A 29 -2.56 11.61 -20.53
C PRO A 29 -1.20 11.65 -19.83
N ILE A 30 -0.23 12.31 -20.45
CA ILE A 30 1.00 12.66 -19.79
C ILE A 30 0.54 13.58 -18.66
N ILE A 31 0.32 13.02 -17.47
CA ILE A 31 0.20 13.80 -16.26
C ILE A 31 1.60 14.37 -16.10
N ASP A 32 1.79 15.59 -16.61
CA ASP A 32 2.89 16.43 -16.21
C ASP A 32 2.84 16.43 -14.69
N VAL A 33 3.79 15.73 -14.07
CA VAL A 33 3.91 15.65 -12.63
C VAL A 33 4.36 17.02 -12.18
N LEU A 34 3.44 17.99 -12.20
CA LEU A 34 3.63 19.30 -11.59
C LEU A 34 4.30 19.03 -10.25
N PRO A 35 5.45 19.66 -9.96
CA PRO A 35 6.27 19.26 -8.84
C PRO A 35 5.46 19.44 -7.56
N LEU A 36 4.86 18.36 -7.07
CA LEU A 36 4.07 18.33 -5.86
C LEU A 36 5.05 18.46 -4.71
N ASN A 37 5.09 19.65 -4.12
CA ASN A 37 6.05 19.98 -3.07
C ASN A 37 5.35 20.74 -1.95
N ARG A 38 6.09 21.13 -0.90
CA ARG A 38 5.51 21.82 0.26
C ARG A 38 4.75 23.11 -0.10
N SER A 39 5.16 23.81 -1.16
CA SER A 39 4.48 25.04 -1.62
C SER A 39 3.10 24.78 -2.25
N SER A 40 2.77 23.53 -2.58
CA SER A 40 1.45 23.11 -3.04
C SER A 40 0.39 23.07 -1.91
N PHE A 41 0.80 23.23 -0.64
CA PHE A 41 -0.07 23.21 0.54
C PHE A 41 -0.13 24.60 1.21
N PRO A 42 -1.18 24.92 2.00
CA PRO A 42 -1.21 26.16 2.78
C PRO A 42 0.06 26.34 3.62
N ARG A 43 0.52 27.58 3.79
CA ARG A 43 1.78 27.88 4.53
C ARG A 43 1.84 27.25 5.93
N ASN A 44 0.69 27.06 6.57
CA ASN A 44 0.58 26.54 7.93
C ASN A 44 0.23 25.04 7.98
N PHE A 45 0.33 24.33 6.85
CA PHE A 45 0.11 22.89 6.83
C PHE A 45 1.26 22.16 7.57
N VAL A 46 0.90 21.34 8.55
CA VAL A 46 1.85 20.54 9.33
C VAL A 46 2.01 19.17 8.68
N PHE A 47 3.26 18.83 8.36
CA PHE A 47 3.65 17.48 8.00
C PHE A 47 4.42 16.92 9.18
N GLY A 48 4.15 15.68 9.54
CA GLY A 48 4.80 15.02 10.67
C GLY A 48 4.83 13.51 10.47
N THR A 49 5.42 12.84 11.44
CA THR A 49 5.47 11.39 11.54
C THR A 49 4.69 10.93 12.78
N ALA A 50 4.33 9.66 12.84
CA ALA A 50 3.63 9.07 13.97
C ALA A 50 4.25 7.72 14.34
N SER A 51 4.15 7.36 15.61
CA SER A 51 4.60 6.08 16.17
C SER A 51 3.59 5.60 17.23
N ALA A 52 3.79 4.38 17.72
CA ALA A 52 3.02 3.81 18.83
C ALA A 52 3.96 3.15 19.84
N SER A 53 3.64 3.26 21.13
CA SER A 53 4.52 2.86 22.24
C SER A 53 5.05 1.43 22.12
N TYR A 54 4.19 0.43 21.95
CA TYR A 54 4.63 -0.98 21.87
C TYR A 54 5.55 -1.28 20.68
N GLN A 55 5.40 -0.53 19.58
CA GLN A 55 6.22 -0.71 18.38
C GLN A 55 7.57 0.01 18.47
N TYR A 56 7.72 0.99 19.36
CA TYR A 56 8.88 1.90 19.37
C TYR A 56 9.67 1.89 20.67
N GLU A 57 9.00 1.94 21.81
CA GLU A 57 9.64 2.25 23.10
C GLU A 57 10.56 1.13 23.58
N GLY A 58 10.06 -0.12 23.60
CA GLY A 58 10.75 -1.22 24.26
C GLY A 58 10.65 -1.13 25.78
N ALA A 59 11.74 -1.49 26.46
CA ALA A 59 11.89 -1.41 27.92
C ALA A 59 10.70 -2.05 28.69
N ALA A 60 10.23 -3.22 28.22
CA ALA A 60 8.95 -3.79 28.66
C ALA A 60 8.84 -4.12 30.15
N ASN A 61 9.97 -4.34 30.82
CA ASN A 61 10.05 -4.66 32.24
C ASN A 61 10.81 -3.60 33.05
N GLU A 62 10.95 -2.38 32.54
CA GLU A 62 11.72 -1.31 33.16
C GLU A 62 10.83 -0.15 33.66
N GLY A 63 11.42 0.77 34.43
CA GLY A 63 10.77 2.04 34.80
C GLY A 63 9.49 1.91 35.64
N GLY A 64 9.20 0.72 36.17
CA GLY A 64 7.93 0.44 36.87
C GLY A 64 6.73 0.26 35.95
N ARG A 65 6.94 0.08 34.63
CA ARG A 65 5.91 -0.26 33.67
C ARG A 65 5.26 -1.60 34.05
N LYS A 66 3.95 -1.70 33.84
CA LYS A 66 3.20 -2.96 33.96
C LYS A 66 2.99 -3.60 32.58
N PRO A 67 2.88 -4.94 32.51
CA PRO A 67 2.55 -5.62 31.26
C PRO A 67 1.22 -5.13 30.66
N SER A 68 1.25 -4.92 29.36
CA SER A 68 0.09 -4.69 28.52
C SER A 68 -0.43 -6.01 27.94
N MET A 69 -1.61 -5.96 27.32
CA MET A 69 -2.17 -7.11 26.61
C MET A 69 -1.25 -7.59 25.46
N TRP A 70 -0.52 -6.68 24.82
CA TRP A 70 0.42 -7.04 23.75
C TRP A 70 1.62 -7.83 24.27
N ASP A 71 2.16 -7.45 25.43
CA ASP A 71 3.24 -8.20 26.08
C ASP A 71 2.78 -9.63 26.36
N GLU A 72 1.60 -9.78 26.96
CA GLU A 72 1.05 -11.10 27.27
C GLU A 72 0.79 -11.92 26.00
N TYR A 73 0.20 -11.30 24.98
CA TYR A 73 -0.16 -11.98 23.74
C TYR A 73 1.06 -12.49 22.97
N THR A 74 2.08 -11.66 22.77
CA THR A 74 3.27 -12.07 21.98
C THR A 74 4.09 -13.14 22.71
N HIS A 75 4.13 -13.10 24.05
CA HIS A 75 4.81 -14.14 24.83
C HIS A 75 4.04 -15.46 24.88
N LYS A 76 2.70 -15.41 24.97
CA LYS A 76 1.87 -16.62 25.04
C LYS A 76 1.63 -17.26 23.68
N HIS A 77 1.64 -16.46 22.62
CA HIS A 77 1.32 -16.88 21.26
C HIS A 77 2.39 -16.44 20.24
N PRO A 78 3.67 -16.81 20.40
CA PRO A 78 4.71 -16.43 19.46
C PRO A 78 4.42 -16.94 18.04
N GLU A 79 3.73 -18.07 17.90
CA GLU A 79 3.31 -18.62 16.60
C GLU A 79 2.33 -17.72 15.83
N ARG A 80 1.73 -16.72 16.50
CA ARG A 80 0.83 -15.74 15.87
C ARG A 80 1.56 -14.48 15.40
N ILE A 81 2.85 -14.37 15.69
CA ILE A 81 3.73 -13.35 15.14
C ILE A 81 4.56 -14.01 14.03
N THR A 82 4.62 -13.39 12.86
CA THR A 82 5.18 -14.02 11.64
C THR A 82 6.58 -14.59 11.84
N ASP A 83 7.41 -13.95 12.67
CA ASP A 83 8.77 -14.35 13.00
C ASP A 83 8.95 -14.77 14.47
N GLY A 84 7.87 -14.85 15.24
CA GLY A 84 7.90 -15.15 16.68
C GLY A 84 8.47 -14.04 17.56
N SER A 85 8.64 -12.82 17.05
CA SER A 85 9.18 -11.68 17.82
C SER A 85 8.18 -11.10 18.84
N ASN A 86 8.70 -10.27 19.75
CA ASN A 86 7.92 -9.52 20.73
C ASN A 86 8.38 -8.04 20.79
N GLY A 87 7.69 -7.23 21.58
CA GLY A 87 7.98 -5.80 21.77
C GLY A 87 8.89 -5.47 22.94
N ASP A 88 9.66 -6.43 23.48
CA ASP A 88 10.43 -6.22 24.72
C ASP A 88 11.45 -5.10 24.59
N VAL A 89 12.12 -5.06 23.43
CA VAL A 89 13.15 -4.06 23.10
C VAL A 89 12.68 -3.12 21.98
N ALA A 90 11.91 -3.62 21.00
CA ALA A 90 11.48 -2.84 19.84
C ALA A 90 12.66 -2.10 19.15
N VAL A 91 12.55 -0.79 18.87
CA VAL A 91 13.69 0.04 18.40
C VAL A 91 14.41 0.77 19.53
N ASP A 92 14.10 0.41 20.77
CA ASP A 92 14.67 0.93 22.02
C ASP A 92 14.55 2.46 22.16
N GLN A 93 13.41 3.02 21.70
CA GLN A 93 13.20 4.46 21.74
C GLN A 93 13.12 4.98 23.18
N TYR A 94 12.74 4.14 24.16
CA TYR A 94 12.74 4.50 25.57
C TYR A 94 14.11 5.01 26.05
N HIS A 95 15.20 4.36 25.63
CA HIS A 95 16.56 4.80 25.94
C HIS A 95 17.09 5.82 24.93
N ARG A 96 16.71 5.66 23.66
CA ARG A 96 17.32 6.39 22.52
C ARG A 96 16.55 7.63 22.07
N TYR A 97 15.52 8.06 22.80
CA TYR A 97 14.71 9.23 22.41
C TYR A 97 15.55 10.50 22.20
N LYS A 98 16.66 10.65 22.94
CA LYS A 98 17.56 11.80 22.78
C LYS A 98 18.37 11.76 21.48
N GLU A 99 18.70 10.57 20.98
CA GLU A 99 19.41 10.40 19.71
C GLU A 99 18.49 10.68 18.52
N GLN A 100 17.20 10.36 18.62
CA GLN A 100 16.23 10.57 17.54
C GLN A 100 15.82 12.04 17.35
N ASN A 101 16.07 12.91 18.34
CA ASN A 101 15.74 14.33 18.25
C ASN A 101 16.79 15.16 17.47
N LEU A 102 17.80 14.53 16.86
CA LEU A 102 18.97 15.19 16.25
C LEU A 102 19.11 15.07 14.72
N THR A 103 18.04 14.73 14.00
CA THR A 103 18.01 14.82 12.53
C THR A 103 16.84 15.65 12.04
#